data_AF-A0A2J6MWE8-F1
#
_entry.id   AF-A0A2J6MWE8-F1
#
_cell.length_a   1.000
_cell.length_b   1.000
_cell.length_c   1.000
_cell.angle_alpha   90.00
_cell.angle_beta   90.00
_cell.angle_gamma   90.00
#
_symmetry.space_group_name_H-M   'P 1'
#
loop_
_entity.id
_entity.type
_entity.pdbx_description
1 polymer ?
#
loop_
_entity_poly.entity_id
_entity_poly.type
_entity_poly.pdbx_seq_one_letter_code
_entity_poly.pdbx_strand_id
1 'polypeptide(L)'
;MKLLIEGEDGAPKAITLQFAGVESYKCTYLTSCTASMFNLAYGKLVSLDSTWLDEVRNVGRKDQATINALQHLMITFDDGPCYEIICLSWNIND
;
A
#
# COMPACT_ATOMS: atom_id res chain seq x y z
N MET A 1 -0.99 -13.18 -8.57
CA MET A 1 -2.28 -12.81 -7.96
C MET A 1 -2.81 -11.63 -8.75
N LYS A 2 -4.01 -11.72 -9.34
CA LYS A 2 -4.65 -10.58 -10.04
C LYS A 2 -5.48 -9.82 -9.03
N LEU A 3 -5.26 -8.53 -8.90
CA LEU A 3 -6.05 -7.65 -8.05
C LEU A 3 -7.22 -7.12 -8.87
N LEU A 4 -8.43 -7.11 -8.28
CA LEU A 4 -9.61 -6.51 -8.89
C LEU A 4 -9.94 -5.26 -8.10
N ILE A 5 -10.05 -4.12 -8.78
CA ILE A 5 -10.55 -2.85 -8.21
C ILE A 5 -11.84 -2.46 -8.92
N GLU A 6 -12.66 -1.61 -8.30
CA GLU A 6 -13.83 -1.05 -8.97
C GLU A 6 -13.39 -0.08 -10.07
N GLY A 7 -13.81 -0.35 -11.31
CA GLY A 7 -13.58 0.52 -12.47
C GLY A 7 -14.51 1.73 -12.48
N GLU A 8 -14.24 2.72 -13.34
CA GLU A 8 -15.05 3.93 -13.46
C GLU A 8 -16.51 3.67 -13.89
N ASP A 9 -16.77 2.51 -14.51
CA ASP A 9 -18.08 2.02 -14.92
C ASP A 9 -18.75 1.11 -13.86
N GLY A 10 -18.13 0.95 -12.69
CA GLY A 10 -18.57 0.04 -11.63
C GLY A 10 -18.25 -1.44 -11.91
N ALA A 11 -17.62 -1.78 -13.04
CA ALA A 11 -17.21 -3.14 -13.33
C ALA A 11 -15.85 -3.46 -12.68
N PRO A 12 -15.61 -4.68 -12.20
CA PRO A 12 -14.31 -5.08 -11.68
C PRO A 12 -13.23 -4.98 -12.77
N LYS A 13 -12.19 -4.17 -12.52
CA LYS A 13 -11.02 -4.05 -13.38
C LYS A 13 -9.85 -4.81 -12.77
N ALA A 14 -9.27 -5.71 -13.56
CA ALA A 14 -8.02 -6.36 -13.18
C ALA A 14 -6.85 -5.39 -13.28
N ILE A 15 -6.04 -5.34 -12.23
CA ILE A 15 -4.80 -4.57 -12.20
C ILE A 15 -3.66 -5.44 -11.69
N THR A 16 -2.44 -5.02 -12.01
CA THR A 16 -1.20 -5.51 -11.45
C THR A 16 -0.45 -4.35 -10.81
N LEU A 17 0.03 -4.54 -9.58
CA LEU A 17 0.88 -3.58 -8.90
C LEU A 17 2.34 -4.01 -9.02
N GLN A 18 3.19 -3.10 -9.46
CA GLN A 18 4.64 -3.29 -9.49
C GLN A 18 5.30 -2.36 -8.50
N PHE A 19 6.01 -2.92 -7.53
CA PHE A 19 6.78 -2.17 -6.53
C PHE A 19 8.26 -2.12 -6.92
N ALA A 20 8.86 -0.93 -6.85
CA ALA A 20 10.30 -0.76 -6.99
C ALA A 20 10.93 -0.61 -5.59
N GLY A 21 11.88 -1.48 -5.27
CA GLY A 21 12.63 -1.41 -4.01
C GLY A 21 11.75 -1.48 -2.76
N VAL A 22 11.15 -2.64 -2.48
CA VAL A 22 10.37 -2.87 -1.25
C VAL A 22 11.31 -2.94 -0.06
N GLU A 23 11.08 -2.07 0.92
CA GLU A 23 11.85 -2.01 2.16
C GLU A 23 11.20 -2.76 3.30
N SER A 24 9.87 -2.71 3.35
CA SER A 24 9.09 -3.40 4.35
C SER A 24 7.69 -3.66 3.86
N TYR A 25 7.08 -4.73 4.36
CA TYR A 25 5.68 -5.03 4.10
C TYR A 25 5.04 -5.62 5.36
N LYS A 26 3.74 -5.41 5.49
CA LYS A 26 2.91 -5.95 6.55
C LYS A 26 1.59 -6.41 5.94
N CYS A 27 1.13 -7.58 6.35
CA CYS A 27 -0.17 -8.11 6.00
C CYS A 27 -0.94 -8.38 7.30
N THR A 28 -2.08 -7.71 7.45
CA THR A 28 -2.96 -7.89 8.61
C THR A 28 -4.25 -8.51 8.14
N TYR A 29 -4.57 -9.72 8.61
CA TYR A 29 -5.89 -10.31 8.39
C TYR A 29 -6.88 -9.68 9.34
N LEU A 30 -7.84 -8.93 8.79
CA LEU A 30 -8.86 -8.27 9.57
C LEU A 30 -10.12 -9.14 9.58
N THR A 31 -10.61 -9.46 10.76
CA THR A 31 -11.98 -10.00 10.92
C THR A 31 -13.04 -8.91 10.79
N SER A 32 -12.65 -7.64 10.87
CA SER A 32 -13.52 -6.48 10.69
C SER A 32 -12.72 -5.23 10.31
N CYS A 33 -13.25 -4.42 9.38
CA CYS A 33 -12.65 -3.17 8.97
C CYS A 33 -12.96 -2.06 10.00
N THR A 34 -11.93 -1.37 10.50
CA THR A 34 -12.16 -0.20 11.37
C THR A 34 -12.63 1.00 10.53
N ALA A 35 -13.39 1.92 11.12
CA ALA A 35 -13.82 3.14 10.42
C ALA A 35 -12.64 3.97 9.86
N SER A 36 -11.49 3.94 10.55
CA SER A 36 -10.27 4.59 10.06
C SER A 36 -9.76 3.93 8.78
N MET A 37 -9.66 2.60 8.76
CA MET A 37 -9.22 1.83 7.58
C MET A 37 -10.20 1.96 6.41
N PHE A 38 -11.49 2.04 6.70
CA PHE A 38 -12.52 2.30 5.70
C PHE A 38 -12.23 3.61 4.93
N ASN A 39 -12.02 4.68 5.68
CA ASN A 39 -11.75 5.99 5.09
C ASN A 39 -10.39 6.08 4.41
N LEU A 40 -9.39 5.36 4.92
CA LEU A 40 -8.00 5.49 4.47
C LEU A 40 -7.64 4.59 3.29
N ALA A 41 -8.19 3.37 3.16
CA ALA A 41 -7.72 2.42 2.15
C ALA A 41 -8.72 1.33 1.72
N TYR A 42 -9.94 1.30 2.24
CA TYR A 42 -10.91 0.27 1.85
C TYR A 42 -11.37 0.44 0.41
N GLY A 43 -11.17 -0.61 -0.40
CA GLY A 43 -11.50 -0.61 -1.83
C GLY A 43 -10.59 0.29 -2.69
N LYS A 44 -9.49 0.84 -2.15
CA LYS A 44 -8.63 1.79 -2.86
C LYS A 44 -7.15 1.66 -2.51
N LEU A 45 -6.31 2.14 -3.41
CA LEU A 45 -4.86 2.24 -3.24
C LEU A 45 -4.52 3.64 -2.72
N VAL A 46 -3.91 3.75 -1.54
CA VAL A 46 -3.62 5.06 -0.94
C VAL A 46 -2.17 5.16 -0.49
N SER A 47 -1.51 6.24 -0.90
CA SER A 47 -0.23 6.68 -0.35
C SER A 47 -0.48 7.31 1.01
N LEU A 48 0.21 6.84 2.04
CA LEU A 48 0.10 7.32 3.41
C LEU A 48 1.39 7.97 3.87
N ASP A 49 1.23 9.03 4.66
CA ASP A 49 2.26 9.42 5.63
C ASP A 49 1.97 8.68 6.95
N SER A 50 3.00 8.11 7.57
CA SER A 50 2.83 7.31 8.79
C SER A 50 4.11 7.25 9.60
N THR A 51 3.99 7.06 10.91
CA THR A 51 5.15 6.87 11.80
C THR A 51 6.01 5.68 11.41
N TRP A 52 5.41 4.64 10.82
CA TRP A 52 6.14 3.48 10.31
C TRP A 52 7.08 3.83 9.15
N LEU A 53 6.65 4.74 8.28
CA LEU A 53 7.51 5.25 7.21
C LEU A 53 8.71 6.03 7.79
N ASP A 54 8.47 6.83 8.82
CA ASP A 54 9.54 7.57 9.51
C ASP A 54 10.51 6.62 10.23
N GLU A 55 10.01 5.57 10.87
CA GLU A 55 10.83 4.52 11.47
C GLU A 55 11.74 3.87 10.42
N VAL A 56 11.19 3.46 9.28
CA VAL A 56 11.98 2.84 8.19
C VAL A 56 12.99 3.81 7.60
N ARG A 57 12.65 5.10 7.46
CA ARG A 57 13.57 6.15 7.00
C ARG A 57 14.76 6.34 7.95
N ASN A 58 14.56 6.12 9.24
CA ASN A 58 15.59 6.28 10.27
C ASN A 58 16.49 5.05 10.45
N VAL A 59 16.24 3.92 9.76
CA VAL A 59 17.12 2.74 9.82
C VAL A 59 18.38 2.99 8.98
N GLY A 60 19.49 3.25 9.67
CA GLY A 60 20.77 3.60 9.06
C GLY A 60 21.38 2.46 8.24
N ARG A 61 21.30 2.57 6.90
CA ARG A 61 22.09 1.81 5.90
C ARG A 61 21.91 2.29 4.45
N LYS A 62 21.31 3.46 4.21
CA LYS A 62 20.96 3.98 2.88
C LYS A 62 21.43 5.42 2.72
N ASP A 63 21.66 5.84 1.48
CA ASP A 63 21.86 7.25 1.17
C ASP A 63 20.56 8.05 1.35
N GLN A 64 20.69 9.35 1.55
CA GLN A 64 19.56 10.23 1.84
C GLN A 64 18.54 10.30 0.69
N ALA A 65 18.96 10.14 -0.56
CA ALA A 65 18.04 10.21 -1.70
C ALA A 65 17.11 8.99 -1.72
N THR A 66 17.65 7.81 -1.46
CA THR A 66 16.86 6.57 -1.30
C THR A 66 15.86 6.70 -0.14
N ILE A 67 16.28 7.23 1.00
CA ILE A 67 15.41 7.44 2.18
C ILE A 67 14.25 8.40 1.84
N ASN A 68 14.55 9.51 1.18
CA ASN A 68 13.56 10.52 0.81
C ASN A 68 12.56 10.03 -0.25
N ALA A 69 12.98 9.07 -1.09
CA ALA A 69 12.12 8.48 -2.11
C ALA A 69 11.13 7.46 -1.56
N LEU A 70 11.27 6.99 -0.31
CA LEU A 70 10.36 5.99 0.24
C LEU A 70 8.94 6.52 0.40
N GLN A 71 8.00 5.69 -0.04
CA GLN A 71 6.56 5.90 0.02
C GLN A 71 5.89 4.71 0.69
N HIS A 72 4.81 4.96 1.44
CA HIS A 72 4.01 3.93 2.10
C HIS A 72 2.66 3.78 1.37
N LEU A 73 2.40 2.61 0.79
CA LEU A 73 1.14 2.24 0.17
C LEU A 73 0.32 1.36 1.11
N MET A 74 -0.98 1.64 1.24
CA MET A 74 -1.96 0.79 1.92
C MET A 74 -3.08 0.35 0.98
N ILE A 75 -3.52 -0.90 1.14
CA ILE A 75 -4.59 -1.53 0.36
C ILE A 75 -5.40 -2.44 1.29
N THR A 76 -6.70 -2.19 1.41
CA THR A 76 -7.59 -3.03 2.23
C THR A 76 -8.63 -3.72 1.35
N PHE A 77 -8.71 -5.05 1.45
CA PHE A 77 -9.69 -5.88 0.75
C PHE A 77 -10.94 -6.11 1.61
N ASP A 78 -12.09 -6.20 0.95
CA ASP A 78 -13.33 -6.60 1.61
C ASP A 78 -13.23 -8.03 2.12
N ASP A 79 -13.68 -8.25 3.35
CA ASP A 79 -13.58 -9.52 4.08
C ASP A 79 -12.19 -10.20 3.96
N GLY A 80 -11.13 -9.40 3.89
CA GLY A 80 -9.81 -9.84 3.44
C GLY A 80 -8.62 -9.23 4.19
N PRO A 81 -7.40 -9.48 3.69
CA PRO A 81 -6.20 -8.89 4.24
C PRO A 81 -6.12 -7.38 3.97
N CYS A 82 -5.45 -6.67 4.88
CA CYS A 82 -4.92 -5.34 4.65
C CYS A 82 -3.42 -5.45 4.41
N TYR A 83 -2.96 -4.97 3.25
CA TYR A 83 -1.55 -4.88 2.92
C TYR A 83 -1.05 -3.45 3.09
N GLU A 84 0.08 -3.32 3.77
CA GLU A 84 0.82 -2.08 3.95
C GLU A 84 2.25 -2.33 3.46
N ILE A 85 2.74 -1.49 2.54
CA ILE A 85 4.00 -1.71 1.81
C ILE A 85 4.78 -0.40 1.79
N ILE A 86 6.03 -0.43 2.25
CA ILE A 86 6.98 0.69 2.11
C ILE A 86 7.95 0.35 0.99
N CYS A 87 8.02 1.21 -0.02
CA CYS A 87 8.85 1.01 -1.22
C CYS A 87 9.31 2.34 -1.81
N LEU A 88 10.23 2.32 -2.77
CA LEU A 88 10.71 3.54 -3.43
C LEU A 88 9.67 4.14 -4.38
N SER A 89 8.91 3.29 -5.07
CA SER A 89 7.80 3.70 -5.90
C SER A 89 6.92 2.51 -6.25
N TRP A 90 5.72 2.79 -6.78
CA TRP A 90 4.85 1.78 -7.36
C TRP A 90 4.24 2.27 -8.68
N ASN A 91 3.83 1.32 -9.51
CA ASN A 91 3.04 1.55 -10.69
C ASN A 91 1.84 0.61 -10.74
N ILE A 92 0.74 1.11 -11.29
CA ILE A 92 -0.47 0.35 -11.60
C ILE A 92 -0.40 0.01 -13.08
N ASN A 93 -0.48 -1.28 -13.41
CA ASN A 93 -0.56 -1.78 -14.77
C ASN A 93 -1.92 -2.46 -14.98
N ASP A 94 -2.50 -2.26 -16.17
CA ASP A 94 -3.77 -2.85 -16.58
C ASP A 94 -3.58 -4.16 -17.36
#